data_AF-A0AAE1A7F9-F1
#
_entry.id   AF-A0AAE1A7F9-F1
#
_cell.length_a   1.000
_cell.length_b   1.000
_cell.length_c   1.000
_cell.angle_alpha   90.00
_cell.angle_beta   90.00
_cell.angle_gamma   90.00
#
_symmetry.space_group_name_H-M   'P 1'
#
loop_
_entity.id
_entity.type
_entity.pdbx_description
1 polymer ?
#
loop_
_entity_poly.entity_id
_entity_poly.type
_entity_poly.pdbx_seq_one_letter_code
_entity_poly.pdbx_strand_id
1 'polypeptide(L)'
;MFATIILGILLLYIMYKYLSPDPETRKMLEKVPGPKPLPLIGNAHQLRMGHDYFLQTLEWAREFPGIWLIWLAYRPELVIHNAQLAEVNTLA
;
A
#
# COMPACT_ATOMS: atom_id res chain seq x y z
N MET A 1 25.22 -18.27 -14.83
CA MET A 1 24.03 -18.62 -14.02
C MET A 1 24.02 -17.91 -12.67
N PHE A 2 25.05 -18.04 -11.82
CA PHE A 2 25.07 -17.31 -10.54
C PHE A 2 25.20 -15.79 -10.72
N ALA A 3 26.14 -15.32 -11.55
CA ALA A 3 26.31 -13.89 -11.82
C ALA A 3 25.05 -13.23 -12.40
N THR A 4 24.33 -13.92 -13.28
CA THR A 4 23.07 -13.44 -13.86
C THR A 4 21.96 -13.35 -12.82
N ILE A 5 21.88 -14.30 -11.88
CA ILE A 5 20.92 -14.26 -10.76
C ILE A 5 21.24 -13.10 -9.82
N ILE A 6 22.52 -12.92 -9.47
CA ILE A 6 22.97 -11.83 -8.60
C ILE A 6 22.65 -10.47 -9.23
N LEU A 7 22.94 -10.31 -10.52
CA LEU A 7 22.61 -9.09 -11.26
C LEU A 7 21.10 -8.84 -11.29
N GLY A 8 20.30 -9.89 -11.51
CA GLY A 8 18.83 -9.79 -11.46
C GLY A 8 18.31 -9.32 -10.10
N ILE A 9 18.81 -9.90 -9.00
CA ILE A 9 18.44 -9.50 -7.64
C ILE A 9 18.86 -8.06 -7.34
N LEU A 10 20.07 -7.67 -7.77
CA LEU A 10 20.57 -6.31 -7.61
C LEU A 10 19.68 -5.30 -8.35
N LEU A 11 19.31 -5.59 -9.59
CA LEU A 11 18.41 -4.76 -10.39
C LEU A 11 17.03 -4.65 -9.74
N LEU A 12 16.46 -5.75 -9.23
CA LEU A 12 15.19 -5.74 -8.51
C LEU A 12 15.26 -4.91 -7.22
N TYR A 13 16.36 -5.00 -6.47
CA TYR A 13 16.57 -4.21 -5.27
C TYR A 13 16.69 -2.71 -5.58
N ILE A 14 17.45 -2.36 -6.62
CA ILE A 14 17.58 -0.98 -7.09
C ILE A 14 16.22 -0.45 -7.55
N MET A 15 15.50 -1.22 -8.36
CA MET A 15 14.14 -0.87 -8.82
C MET A 15 13.20 -0.68 -7.62
N TYR A 16 13.22 -1.58 -6.65
CA TYR A 16 12.42 -1.45 -5.43
C TYR A 16 12.73 -0.16 -4.67
N LYS A 17 14.02 0.20 -4.53
CA LYS A 17 14.46 1.45 -3.89
C LYS A 17 14.00 2.69 -4.63
N TYR A 18 14.06 2.71 -5.96
CA TYR A 18 13.66 3.87 -6.77
C TYR A 18 12.15 4.06 -6.84
N LEU A 19 11.38 2.98 -6.75
CA LEU A 19 9.93 3.03 -6.84
C LEU A 19 9.26 3.16 -5.47
N SER A 20 9.94 2.81 -4.39
CA SER A 20 9.44 3.01 -3.03
C SER A 20 9.39 4.51 -2.70
N PRO A 21 8.39 4.96 -1.92
CA PRO A 21 8.37 6.31 -1.37
C PRO A 21 9.65 6.62 -0.60
N ASP A 22 10.05 7.90 -0.61
CA ASP A 22 11.16 8.36 0.21
C ASP A 22 10.87 8.14 1.72
N PRO A 23 11.90 8.14 2.58
CA PRO A 23 11.73 7.85 3.99
C PRO A 23 10.76 8.79 4.74
N GLU A 24 10.67 10.07 4.35
CA GLU A 24 9.78 11.02 5.01
C GLU A 24 8.33 10.73 4.63
N THR A 25 8.04 10.57 3.33
CA THR A 25 6.73 10.17 2.83
C THR A 25 6.29 8.84 3.44
N ARG A 26 7.19 7.86 3.50
CA ARG A 26 6.91 6.57 4.15
C ARG A 26 6.54 6.72 5.62
N LYS A 27 7.29 7.52 6.38
CA LYS A 27 7.00 7.80 7.80
C LYS A 27 5.66 8.50 7.98
N MET A 28 5.23 9.33 7.04
CA MET A 28 3.90 9.94 7.05
C MET A 28 2.82 8.91 6.78
N LEU A 29 2.99 8.07 5.76
CA LEU A 29 2.06 7.01 5.39
C LEU A 29 1.88 5.98 6.51
N GLU A 30 2.95 5.58 7.20
CA GLU A 30 2.90 4.63 8.31
C GLU A 30 2.09 5.12 9.53
N LYS A 31 1.68 6.40 9.56
CA LYS A 31 0.73 6.93 10.58
C LYS A 31 -0.72 6.66 10.23
N VAL A 32 -1.02 6.39 8.96
CA VAL A 32 -2.38 6.09 8.49
C VAL A 32 -2.72 4.66 8.93
N PRO A 33 -3.90 4.42 9.56
CA PRO A 33 -4.28 3.09 9.99
C PRO A 33 -4.50 2.16 8.79
N GLY A 34 -4.42 0.85 9.01
CA GLY A 34 -4.66 -0.14 7.97
C GLY A 34 -4.11 -1.52 8.34
N PRO A 35 -4.41 -2.54 7.51
CA PRO A 35 -3.87 -3.88 7.71
C PRO A 35 -2.35 -3.86 7.58
N LYS A 36 -1.66 -4.60 8.46
CA LYS A 36 -0.20 -4.61 8.47
C LYS A 36 0.36 -5.27 7.19
N PRO A 37 1.22 -4.59 6.43
CA PRO A 37 1.82 -5.15 5.22
C PRO A 37 2.96 -6.12 5.55
N LEU A 38 3.22 -7.08 4.65
CA LEU A 38 4.45 -7.87 4.67
C LEU A 38 5.58 -7.16 3.90
N PRO A 39 6.86 -7.47 4.22
CA PRO A 39 7.98 -6.99 3.43
C PRO A 39 7.84 -7.37 1.95
N LEU A 40 8.21 -6.47 1.05
CA LEU A 40 8.25 -6.61 -0.41
C LEU A 40 6.91 -6.79 -1.13
N ILE A 41 5.97 -7.57 -0.59
CA ILE A 41 4.67 -7.86 -1.24
C ILE A 41 3.51 -7.01 -0.69
N GLY A 42 3.69 -6.37 0.47
CA GLY A 42 2.67 -5.57 1.10
C GLY A 42 1.46 -6.41 1.56
N ASN A 43 0.26 -5.90 1.31
CA ASN A 43 -1.01 -6.49 1.65
C ASN A 43 -1.58 -7.40 0.55
N ALA A 44 -0.86 -7.66 -0.54
CA ALA A 44 -1.36 -8.51 -1.64
C ALA A 44 -1.84 -9.90 -1.16
N HIS A 45 -1.19 -10.46 -0.12
CA HIS A 45 -1.57 -11.73 0.49
C HIS A 45 -2.88 -11.70 1.30
N GLN A 46 -3.35 -10.51 1.69
CA GLN A 46 -4.61 -10.32 2.43
C GLN A 46 -5.78 -9.97 1.50
N LEU A 47 -5.50 -9.55 0.26
CA LEU A 47 -6.54 -9.10 -0.65
C LEU A 47 -7.38 -10.26 -1.17
N ARG A 48 -8.69 -10.17 -0.94
CA ARG A 48 -9.67 -11.05 -1.59
C ARG A 48 -9.83 -10.64 -3.05
N MET A 49 -10.26 -11.56 -3.90
CA MET A 49 -10.43 -11.34 -5.34
C MET A 49 -11.92 -11.27 -5.71
N GLY A 50 -12.23 -10.62 -6.83
CA GLY A 50 -13.59 -10.58 -7.38
C GLY A 50 -14.58 -9.84 -6.47
N HIS A 51 -15.78 -10.40 -6.29
CA HIS A 51 -16.83 -9.78 -5.46
C HIS A 51 -16.39 -9.61 -3.99
N ASP A 52 -15.65 -10.58 -3.46
CA ASP A 52 -15.24 -10.59 -2.05
C ASP A 52 -14.26 -9.47 -1.71
N TYR A 53 -13.56 -8.92 -2.71
CA TYR A 53 -12.75 -7.71 -2.54
C TYR A 53 -13.63 -6.54 -2.06
N PHE A 54 -14.79 -6.33 -2.69
CA PHE A 54 -15.67 -5.23 -2.32
C PHE A 54 -16.22 -5.40 -0.90
N LEU A 55 -16.59 -6.64 -0.51
CA LEU A 55 -17.01 -6.92 0.86
C LEU A 55 -15.89 -6.65 1.86
N GLN A 56 -14.65 -7.04 1.54
CA GLN A 56 -13.48 -6.72 2.35
C GLN A 56 -13.26 -5.21 2.49
N THR A 57 -13.46 -4.41 1.44
CA THR A 57 -13.34 -2.95 1.57
C THR A 57 -14.37 -2.36 2.54
N LEU A 58 -15.58 -2.93 2.59
CA LEU A 58 -16.61 -2.54 3.56
C LEU A 58 -16.26 -3.00 4.99
N GLU A 59 -15.66 -4.18 5.15
CA GLU A 59 -15.12 -4.65 6.44
C GLU A 59 -14.05 -3.67 6.96
N TRP A 60 -13.08 -3.32 6.11
CA TRP A 60 -12.02 -2.37 6.46
C TRP A 60 -12.50 -0.94 6.67
N ALA A 61 -13.54 -0.49 5.96
CA ALA A 61 -14.15 0.82 6.24
C ALA A 61 -14.77 0.90 7.64
N ARG A 62 -15.24 -0.23 8.19
CA ARG A 62 -15.74 -0.30 9.58
C ARG A 62 -14.59 -0.38 10.59
N GLU A 63 -13.53 -1.12 10.26
CA GLU A 63 -12.36 -1.31 11.13
C GLU A 63 -11.49 -0.05 11.22
N PHE A 64 -11.30 0.64 10.09
CA PHE A 64 -10.46 1.82 9.93
C PHE A 64 -11.30 2.99 9.42
N PRO A 65 -12.02 3.72 10.30
CA PRO A 65 -12.99 4.72 9.88
C PRO A 65 -12.33 5.92 9.18
N GLY A 66 -12.93 6.35 8.08
CA GLY A 66 -12.56 7.55 7.31
C GLY A 66 -11.49 7.30 6.26
N ILE A 67 -10.34 6.78 6.66
CA ILE A 67 -9.16 6.59 5.82
C ILE A 67 -8.37 5.36 6.24
N TRP A 68 -7.85 4.62 5.26
CA TRP A 68 -6.92 3.54 5.53
C TRP A 68 -5.86 3.40 4.44
N LEU A 69 -4.77 2.72 4.79
CA LEU A 69 -3.63 2.46 3.92
C LEU A 69 -3.44 0.97 3.69
N ILE A 70 -3.24 0.58 2.42
CA ILE A 70 -2.60 -0.69 2.06
C ILE A 70 -1.34 -0.43 1.25
N TRP A 71 -0.48 -1.43 1.19
CA TRP A 71 0.70 -1.46 0.34
C TRP A 71 0.53 -2.57 -0.69
N LEU A 72 0.71 -2.23 -1.97
CA LEU A 72 0.86 -3.19 -3.06
C LEU A 72 2.32 -3.21 -3.47
N ALA A 73 3.07 -4.17 -2.92
CA ALA A 73 4.51 -4.19 -2.96
C ALA A 73 5.13 -2.86 -2.46
N TYR A 74 5.81 -2.12 -3.35
CA TYR A 74 6.43 -0.83 -3.04
C TYR A 74 5.43 0.34 -3.07
N ARG A 75 4.21 0.14 -3.61
CA ARG A 75 3.23 1.23 -3.81
C ARG A 75 2.28 1.34 -2.61
N PRO A 76 2.20 2.50 -1.95
CA PRO A 76 1.12 2.78 -1.01
C PRO A 76 -0.17 3.12 -1.76
N GLU A 77 -1.29 2.57 -1.30
CA GLU A 77 -2.64 2.90 -1.77
C GLU A 77 -3.46 3.41 -0.59
N LEU A 78 -3.82 4.69 -0.66
CA LEU A 78 -4.59 5.38 0.36
C LEU A 78 -6.06 5.37 -0.04
N VAL A 79 -6.91 4.80 0.81
CA VAL A 79 -8.35 4.70 0.53
C VAL A 79 -9.10 5.61 1.49
N ILE A 80 -9.72 6.65 0.91
CA ILE A 80 -10.61 7.57 1.62
C ILE A 80 -12.04 7.19 1.28
N HIS A 81 -12.86 6.92 2.29
CA HIS A 81 -14.27 6.52 2.11
C HIS A 81 -15.24 7.40 2.90
N ASN A 82 -14.75 8.50 3.50
CA ASN A 82 -15.57 9.55 4.08
C ASN A 82 -15.60 10.78 3.13
N ALA A 83 -16.79 11.27 2.82
CA ALA A 83 -16.99 12.34 1.84
C ALA A 83 -16.35 13.67 2.27
N GLN A 84 -16.47 14.04 3.54
CA GLN A 84 -15.89 15.27 4.07
C GLN A 84 -14.35 15.25 4.00
N LEU A 85 -13.76 14.10 4.32
CA LEU A 85 -12.31 13.91 4.23
C LEU A 85 -11.83 13.91 2.78
N ALA A 86 -12.61 13.35 1.85
CA ALA A 86 -12.30 13.38 0.43
C ALA A 86 -12.32 14.80 -0.15
N GLU A 87 -13.32 15.61 0.22
CA GLU A 87 -13.47 17.01 -0.23
C GLU A 87 -12.27 17.88 0.16
N VAL A 88 -11.82 17.80 1.41
CA VAL A 88 -10.66 18.57 1.90
C VAL A 88 -9.36 18.22 1.16
N ASN A 89 -9.20 16.96 0.72
CA ASN A 89 -7.97 16.47 0.10
C ASN A 89 -7.99 16.47 -1.44
N THR A 90 -9.11 16.84 -2.09
CA THR A 90 -9.22 16.93 -3.56
C THR A 90 -9.21 18.37 -4.09
N LEU A 91 -9.30 19.37 -3.21
CA LEU A 91 -9.34 20.79 -3.55
C LEU A 91 -8.02 21.54 -3.24
N ALA A 92 -6.97 20.83 -2.82
CA ALA A 92 -5.62 21.35 -2.58
C ALA A 92 -4.65 20.86 -3.66
#